data_AF-B4D4M8-F1
#
_entry.id   AF-B4D4M8-F1
#
_cell.length_a   1.000
_cell.length_b   1.000
_cell.length_c   1.000
_cell.angle_alpha   90.00
_cell.angle_beta   90.00
_cell.angle_gamma   90.00
#
_symmetry.space_group_name_H-M   'P 1'
#
loop_
_entity.id
_entity.type
_entity.pdbx_description
1 polymer ?
#
loop_
_entity_poly.entity_id
_entity_poly.type
_entity_poly.pdbx_seq_one_letter_code
_entity_poly.pdbx_strand_id
1 'polypeptide(L)'
;MLLAVARSLRDKVAADVNRRSIPEYDMNEAGADHLRQRGILVMQFMDSLRNDPRRLNPHSHEFFQICLIQGRATVMLDFQEYRTRDAAAFFVSPGQVHFVRPAEGLQGYTISFTQAFFDDEAPPPSRLLELPYFFPDDAQPFLHIPREDASETTTLFRSLCQEYDAALPDAEEMLRATLRLTLLRLARLYIRASPERKATRGMTIVRQFHWELEKHFREETSINAYARLLGITANHLNDVVHEANRPLRPVN
;
A
#
# COMPACT_ATOMS: atom_id res chain seq x y z
N MET A 1 26.13 -3.16 12.01
CA MET A 1 25.79 -3.12 10.56
C MET A 1 24.29 -3.19 10.31
N LEU A 2 23.52 -4.12 10.91
CA LEU A 2 22.04 -4.10 10.88
C LEU A 2 21.43 -2.89 11.59
N LEU A 3 21.99 -2.47 12.74
CA LEU A 3 21.71 -1.17 13.35
C LEU A 3 22.06 0.02 12.44
N ALA A 4 22.91 -0.17 11.43
CA ALA A 4 23.32 0.85 10.46
C ALA A 4 22.48 0.81 9.16
N VAL A 5 21.85 -0.32 8.82
CA VAL A 5 20.86 -0.42 7.72
C VAL A 5 19.48 -0.01 8.23
N ALA A 6 19.08 -0.47 9.42
CA ALA A 6 17.94 0.08 10.15
C ALA A 6 18.17 1.55 10.57
N ARG A 7 19.42 1.97 10.89
CA ARG A 7 19.74 3.40 10.99
C ARG A 7 19.80 4.10 9.65
N SER A 8 20.27 3.51 8.56
CA SER A 8 20.27 4.17 7.24
C SER A 8 18.83 4.42 6.75
N LEU A 9 17.91 3.50 7.06
CA LEU A 9 16.46 3.68 6.94
C LEU A 9 15.89 4.70 7.96
N ARG A 10 16.50 4.87 9.15
CA ARG A 10 16.18 5.97 10.09
C ARG A 10 16.78 7.32 9.68
N ASP A 11 17.96 7.35 9.08
CA ASP A 11 18.83 8.53 8.91
C ASP A 11 18.59 9.19 7.54
N LYS A 12 18.14 8.44 6.53
CA LYS A 12 17.54 9.03 5.31
C LYS A 12 16.16 9.66 5.57
N VAL A 13 15.54 9.37 6.72
CA VAL A 13 14.21 9.86 7.12
C VAL A 13 14.31 10.91 8.25
N ALA A 14 15.42 10.98 8.98
CA ALA A 14 15.63 11.92 10.08
C ALA A 14 16.32 13.23 9.62
N ALA A 15 15.62 13.98 8.77
CA ALA A 15 15.85 15.41 8.62
C ALA A 15 14.53 16.14 8.31
N ASP A 16 13.47 15.86 9.09
CA ASP A 16 12.62 16.91 9.71
C ASP A 16 11.40 16.39 10.49
N VAL A 17 11.13 15.09 10.58
CA VAL A 17 9.95 14.60 11.31
C VAL A 17 10.30 13.44 12.24
N ASN A 18 10.15 13.67 13.54
CA ASN A 18 10.25 12.64 14.55
C ASN A 18 9.07 11.66 14.37
N ARG A 19 9.29 10.45 13.83
CA ARG A 19 8.24 9.43 13.61
C ARG A 19 7.38 9.14 14.86
N ARG A 20 7.86 9.44 16.09
CA ARG A 20 7.08 9.33 17.33
C ARG A 20 5.90 10.31 17.45
N SER A 21 5.81 11.32 16.60
CA SER A 21 4.71 12.30 16.59
C SER A 21 3.70 12.09 15.46
N ILE A 22 3.85 11.05 14.63
CA ILE A 22 2.93 10.77 13.52
C ILE A 22 1.76 9.98 14.09
N PRO A 23 0.52 10.48 13.99
CA PRO A 23 -0.64 9.77 14.50
C PRO A 23 -0.98 8.57 13.61
N GLU A 24 -1.40 7.49 14.26
CA GLU A 24 -1.93 6.29 13.62
C GLU A 24 -3.45 6.34 13.66
N TYR A 25 -4.10 6.10 12.52
CA TYR A 25 -5.57 6.13 12.40
C TYR A 25 -6.11 4.77 11.96
N ASP A 26 -7.25 4.37 12.52
CA ASP A 26 -8.00 3.21 12.04
C ASP A 26 -8.76 3.55 10.73
N MET A 27 -9.56 2.64 10.17
CA MET A 27 -10.43 2.93 9.03
C MET A 27 -11.43 4.05 9.39
N ASN A 28 -11.91 4.79 8.39
CA ASN A 28 -12.90 5.85 8.64
C ASN A 28 -14.18 5.24 9.27
N GLU A 29 -14.75 5.91 10.27
CA GLU A 29 -15.94 5.43 10.97
C GLU A 29 -17.23 5.57 10.14
N ALA A 30 -17.19 6.29 9.01
CA ALA A 30 -18.30 6.36 8.06
C ALA A 30 -18.44 5.05 7.23
N GLY A 31 -19.64 4.81 6.68
CA GLY A 31 -19.93 3.65 5.83
C GLY A 31 -20.66 2.52 6.55
N ALA A 32 -20.69 1.33 5.95
CA ALA A 32 -21.41 0.17 6.48
C ALA A 32 -20.61 -0.53 7.60
N ASP A 33 -21.07 -0.39 8.84
CA ASP A 33 -20.40 -0.91 10.04
C ASP A 33 -20.05 -2.40 9.96
N HIS A 34 -20.97 -3.24 9.48
CA HIS A 34 -20.75 -4.68 9.39
C HIS A 34 -19.61 -5.03 8.43
N LEU A 35 -19.49 -4.37 7.26
CA LEU A 35 -18.39 -4.60 6.33
C LEU A 35 -17.06 -4.05 6.88
N ARG A 36 -17.07 -2.91 7.58
CA ARG A 36 -15.86 -2.39 8.24
C ARG A 36 -15.32 -3.36 9.29
N GLN A 37 -16.20 -3.95 10.10
CA GLN A 37 -15.81 -4.96 11.09
C GLN A 37 -15.19 -6.22 10.46
N ARG A 38 -15.50 -6.49 9.19
CA ARG A 38 -14.86 -7.57 8.40
C ARG A 38 -13.53 -7.14 7.80
N GLY A 39 -13.16 -5.87 7.92
CA GLY A 39 -11.87 -5.34 7.50
C GLY A 39 -11.86 -4.80 6.08
N ILE A 40 -12.98 -4.30 5.56
CA ILE A 40 -13.07 -3.60 4.27
C ILE A 40 -13.85 -2.29 4.41
N LEU A 41 -13.34 -1.25 3.76
CA LEU A 41 -14.01 0.04 3.64
C LEU A 41 -13.77 0.61 2.24
N VAL A 42 -14.85 0.90 1.52
CA VAL A 42 -14.79 1.55 0.21
C VAL A 42 -15.63 2.82 0.25
N MET A 43 -15.10 3.92 -0.30
CA MET A 43 -15.86 5.16 -0.46
C MET A 43 -15.24 6.05 -1.53
N GLN A 44 -15.94 7.12 -1.89
CA GLN A 44 -15.35 8.19 -2.69
C GLN A 44 -14.20 8.85 -1.93
N PHE A 45 -13.12 9.16 -2.64
CA PHE A 45 -11.89 9.70 -2.04
C PHE A 45 -12.13 11.02 -1.29
N MET A 46 -12.95 11.92 -1.86
CA MET A 46 -13.23 13.19 -1.20
C MET A 46 -14.15 13.05 0.02
N ASP A 47 -14.99 12.02 0.07
CA ASP A 47 -15.79 11.72 1.27
C ASP A 47 -14.91 11.25 2.42
N SER A 48 -13.87 10.44 2.16
CA SER A 48 -12.95 9.99 3.22
C SER A 48 -12.24 11.16 3.91
N LEU A 49 -11.85 12.20 3.15
CA LEU A 49 -11.24 13.41 3.67
C LEU A 49 -12.24 14.32 4.38
N ARG A 50 -13.49 14.40 3.90
CA ARG A 50 -14.56 15.17 4.57
C ARG A 50 -14.96 14.56 5.90
N ASN A 51 -15.09 13.23 5.93
CA ASN A 51 -15.50 12.48 7.11
C ASN A 51 -14.39 12.43 8.17
N ASP A 52 -13.12 12.51 7.77
CA ASP A 52 -12.00 12.64 8.70
C ASP A 52 -10.92 13.62 8.19
N PRO A 53 -11.10 14.93 8.41
CA PRO A 53 -10.19 15.97 7.92
C PRO A 53 -8.77 15.87 8.49
N ARG A 54 -8.56 15.12 9.58
CA ARG A 54 -7.22 14.91 10.16
C ARG A 54 -6.28 14.21 9.17
N ARG A 55 -6.83 13.44 8.22
CA ARG A 55 -6.10 12.73 7.15
C ARG A 55 -5.48 13.64 6.09
N LEU A 56 -5.79 14.94 6.12
CA LEU A 56 -5.08 15.95 5.34
C LEU A 56 -3.65 16.19 5.85
N ASN A 57 -3.34 15.72 7.06
CA ASN A 57 -2.01 15.77 7.66
C ASN A 57 -1.31 14.41 7.59
N PRO A 58 0.04 14.36 7.69
CA PRO A 58 0.78 13.10 7.75
C PRO A 58 0.24 12.16 8.83
N HIS A 59 -0.06 10.92 8.45
CA HIS A 59 -0.53 9.87 9.36
C HIS A 59 -0.12 8.49 8.82
N SER A 60 -0.27 7.47 9.66
CA SER A 60 -0.10 6.05 9.30
C SER A 60 -1.34 5.24 9.68
N HIS A 61 -1.40 3.98 9.27
CA HIS A 61 -2.44 3.03 9.62
C HIS A 61 -1.96 1.58 9.44
N GLU A 62 -2.64 0.61 10.07
CA GLU A 62 -2.24 -0.81 10.11
C GLU A 62 -2.90 -1.69 9.02
N PHE A 63 -3.56 -1.08 8.04
CA PHE A 63 -4.21 -1.76 6.93
C PHE A 63 -3.63 -1.35 5.57
N PHE A 64 -3.98 -2.09 4.52
CA PHE A 64 -3.65 -1.73 3.14
C PHE A 64 -4.63 -0.70 2.63
N GLN A 65 -4.15 0.28 1.87
CA GLN A 65 -5.02 1.24 1.20
C GLN A 65 -4.62 1.37 -0.28
N ILE A 66 -5.61 1.38 -1.15
CA ILE A 66 -5.43 1.76 -2.55
C ILE A 66 -6.39 2.91 -2.88
N CYS A 67 -5.88 3.90 -3.60
CA CYS A 67 -6.64 5.08 -3.96
C CYS A 67 -6.50 5.33 -5.46
N LEU A 68 -7.62 5.54 -6.14
CA LEU A 68 -7.66 6.07 -7.49
C LEU A 68 -8.11 7.52 -7.41
N ILE A 69 -7.30 8.45 -7.90
CA ILE A 69 -7.61 9.88 -7.94
C ILE A 69 -7.55 10.41 -9.37
N GLN A 70 -8.40 11.39 -9.67
CA GLN A 70 -8.50 12.05 -10.98
C GLN A 70 -8.57 13.55 -10.76
N GLY A 71 -7.59 14.27 -11.31
CA GLY A 71 -7.46 15.72 -11.15
C GLY A 71 -6.17 16.09 -10.45
N ARG A 72 -6.09 17.34 -10.00
CA ARG A 72 -4.86 17.89 -9.40
C ARG A 72 -4.74 17.50 -7.93
N ALA A 73 -3.63 16.87 -7.57
CA ALA A 73 -3.29 16.57 -6.17
C ALA A 73 -1.77 16.50 -5.97
N THR A 74 -1.34 16.71 -4.72
CA THR A 74 -0.02 16.30 -4.23
C THR A 74 -0.21 15.17 -3.23
N VAL A 75 0.39 14.02 -3.47
CA VAL A 75 0.35 12.84 -2.59
C VAL A 75 1.73 12.67 -2.00
N MET A 76 1.83 12.57 -0.67
CA MET A 76 3.08 12.21 -0.01
C MET A 76 3.01 10.76 0.45
N LEU A 77 4.03 9.95 0.13
CA LEU A 77 4.22 8.58 0.60
C LEU A 77 5.66 8.48 1.10
N ASP A 78 5.86 8.14 2.38
CA ASP A 78 7.17 8.11 3.05
C ASP A 78 8.07 9.31 2.71
N PHE A 79 7.51 10.51 2.84
CA PHE A 79 8.21 11.79 2.61
C PHE A 79 8.64 12.06 1.16
N GLN A 80 8.23 11.21 0.20
CA GLN A 80 8.33 11.51 -1.23
C GLN A 80 7.02 12.09 -1.73
N GLU A 81 7.09 13.23 -2.43
CA GLU A 81 5.92 13.87 -3.03
C GLU A 81 5.74 13.45 -4.49
N TYR A 82 4.51 13.07 -4.82
CA TYR A 82 4.03 12.77 -6.15
C TYR A 82 2.96 13.78 -6.54
N ARG A 83 3.00 14.26 -7.79
CA ARG A 83 2.04 15.23 -8.30
C ARG A 83 1.33 14.63 -9.50
N THR A 84 0.02 14.81 -9.55
CA THR A 84 -0.79 14.43 -10.71
C THR A 84 -1.71 15.55 -11.13
N ARG A 85 -2.07 15.54 -12.41
CA ARG A 85 -3.16 16.34 -13.00
C ARG A 85 -4.25 15.46 -13.62
N ASP A 86 -3.94 14.19 -13.85
CA ASP A 86 -4.78 13.19 -14.52
C ASP A 86 -5.07 12.02 -13.56
N ALA A 87 -5.55 10.91 -14.10
CA ALA A 87 -5.80 9.69 -13.33
C ALA A 87 -4.49 9.09 -12.79
N ALA A 88 -4.45 8.86 -11.48
CA ALA A 88 -3.36 8.16 -10.81
C ALA A 88 -3.89 7.22 -9.74
N ALA A 89 -3.23 6.08 -9.57
CA ALA A 89 -3.41 5.20 -8.44
C ALA A 89 -2.22 5.31 -7.49
N PHE A 90 -2.47 5.27 -6.18
CA PHE A 90 -1.41 5.14 -5.19
C PHE A 90 -1.76 4.08 -4.15
N PHE A 91 -0.71 3.53 -3.54
CA PHE A 91 -0.77 2.35 -2.71
C PHE A 91 -0.12 2.67 -1.37
N VAL A 92 -0.79 2.33 -0.27
CA VAL A 92 -0.29 2.55 1.07
C VAL A 92 -0.21 1.20 1.78
N SER A 93 0.99 0.82 2.19
CA SER A 93 1.22 -0.35 3.04
C SER A 93 0.93 -0.04 4.51
N PRO A 94 0.59 -1.05 5.33
CA PRO A 94 0.55 -0.91 6.78
C PRO A 94 1.84 -0.26 7.32
N GLY A 95 1.69 0.64 8.29
CA GLY A 95 2.79 1.42 8.89
C GLY A 95 3.30 2.59 8.04
N GLN A 96 2.90 2.70 6.77
CA GLN A 96 3.42 3.72 5.86
C GLN A 96 2.84 5.11 6.14
N VAL A 97 3.73 6.11 6.22
CA VAL A 97 3.33 7.50 6.46
C VAL A 97 2.88 8.13 5.15
N HIS A 98 1.69 8.73 5.15
CA HIS A 98 1.17 9.39 3.96
C HIS A 98 0.22 10.57 4.29
N PHE A 99 -0.02 11.41 3.29
CA PHE A 99 -1.15 12.34 3.24
C PHE A 99 -1.44 12.76 1.79
N VAL A 100 -2.60 13.39 1.57
CA VAL A 100 -2.94 14.00 0.29
C VAL A 100 -3.33 15.46 0.48
N ARG A 101 -2.77 16.34 -0.36
CA ARG A 101 -3.23 17.72 -0.57
C ARG A 101 -4.06 17.76 -1.86
N PRO A 102 -5.39 17.67 -1.76
CA PRO A 102 -6.26 17.75 -2.93
C PRO A 102 -6.35 19.19 -3.45
N ALA A 103 -6.46 19.36 -4.76
CA ALA A 103 -6.93 20.61 -5.34
C ALA A 103 -8.44 20.55 -5.59
N GLU A 104 -9.03 21.71 -5.90
CA GLU A 104 -10.44 21.80 -6.30
C GLU A 104 -10.73 20.90 -7.51
N GLY A 105 -11.87 20.19 -7.43
CA GLY A 105 -12.32 19.27 -8.47
C GLY A 105 -11.67 17.89 -8.45
N LEU A 106 -10.82 17.57 -7.48
CA LEU A 106 -10.31 16.20 -7.31
C LEU A 106 -11.47 15.23 -7.07
N GLN A 107 -11.47 14.12 -7.79
CA GLN A 107 -12.41 13.01 -7.63
C GLN A 107 -11.65 11.70 -7.52
N GLY A 108 -12.32 10.65 -7.07
CA GLY A 108 -11.68 9.36 -6.91
C GLY A 108 -12.38 8.44 -5.94
N TYR A 109 -11.71 7.35 -5.63
CA TYR A 109 -12.17 6.31 -4.70
C TYR A 109 -11.00 5.89 -3.82
N THR A 110 -11.32 5.49 -2.60
CA THR A 110 -10.38 4.85 -1.68
C THR A 110 -10.93 3.51 -1.23
N ILE A 111 -10.05 2.51 -1.16
CA ILE A 111 -10.35 1.18 -0.67
C ILE A 111 -9.33 0.88 0.42
N SER A 112 -9.80 0.74 1.65
CA SER A 112 -9.00 0.34 2.82
C SER A 112 -9.36 -1.09 3.20
N PHE A 113 -8.39 -1.96 3.38
CA PHE A 113 -8.64 -3.36 3.67
C PHE A 113 -7.54 -4.02 4.48
N THR A 114 -7.91 -4.98 5.33
CA THR A 114 -6.96 -5.79 6.09
C THR A 114 -6.43 -6.95 5.25
N GLN A 115 -5.26 -7.49 5.63
CA GLN A 115 -4.78 -8.74 5.02
C GLN A 115 -5.81 -9.87 5.20
N ALA A 116 -6.42 -9.98 6.38
CA ALA A 116 -7.41 -11.01 6.68
C ALA A 116 -8.63 -10.94 5.74
N PHE A 117 -9.12 -9.74 5.43
CA PHE A 117 -10.17 -9.54 4.44
C PHE A 117 -9.70 -9.89 3.01
N PHE A 118 -8.43 -9.70 2.66
CA PHE A 118 -7.98 -10.08 1.33
C PHE A 118 -7.76 -11.59 1.18
N ASP A 119 -7.08 -12.21 2.15
CA ASP A 119 -6.67 -13.61 2.11
C ASP A 119 -7.87 -14.55 2.31
N ASP A 120 -8.82 -14.19 3.17
CA ASP A 120 -9.89 -15.09 3.59
C ASP A 120 -9.33 -16.37 4.22
N GLU A 121 -9.64 -17.52 3.63
CA GLU A 121 -9.14 -18.84 3.97
C GLU A 121 -7.88 -19.24 3.16
N ALA A 122 -7.31 -18.33 2.35
CA ALA A 122 -6.12 -18.63 1.58
C ALA A 122 -4.91 -18.89 2.51
N PRO A 123 -4.10 -19.94 2.24
CA PRO A 123 -2.95 -20.23 3.07
C PRO A 123 -1.86 -19.16 2.93
N PRO A 124 -1.08 -18.88 3.98
CA PRO A 124 0.07 -17.99 3.88
C PRO A 124 1.17 -18.58 2.97
N PRO A 125 2.05 -17.74 2.39
CA PRO A 125 2.07 -16.28 2.51
C PRO A 125 0.98 -15.59 1.66
N SER A 126 0.55 -14.40 2.11
CA SER A 126 -0.44 -13.61 1.37
C SER A 126 0.03 -13.25 -0.03
N ARG A 127 -0.89 -13.32 -1.01
CA ARG A 127 -0.60 -12.87 -2.39
C ARG A 127 -0.42 -11.35 -2.49
N LEU A 128 -0.80 -10.58 -1.47
CA LEU A 128 -0.51 -9.14 -1.41
C LEU A 128 0.99 -8.87 -1.50
N LEU A 129 1.81 -9.76 -0.94
CA LEU A 129 3.27 -9.65 -0.92
C LEU A 129 3.90 -9.94 -2.30
N GLU A 130 3.13 -10.51 -3.23
CA GLU A 130 3.54 -10.70 -4.63
C GLU A 130 3.31 -9.44 -5.47
N LEU A 131 2.44 -8.52 -5.03
CA LEU A 131 2.07 -7.32 -5.79
C LEU A 131 3.21 -6.31 -5.82
N PRO A 132 3.48 -5.67 -6.98
CA PRO A 132 4.73 -4.95 -7.20
C PRO A 132 4.84 -3.59 -6.50
N TYR A 133 3.78 -3.12 -5.85
CA TYR A 133 3.62 -1.75 -5.33
C TYR A 133 3.45 -1.65 -3.81
N PHE A 134 3.28 -2.78 -3.10
CA PHE A 134 3.29 -2.80 -1.63
C PHE A 134 4.70 -3.07 -1.09
N PHE A 135 4.98 -2.53 0.09
CA PHE A 135 6.29 -2.55 0.76
C PHE A 135 7.42 -2.16 -0.21
N PRO A 136 7.35 -0.95 -0.79
CA PRO A 136 8.31 -0.52 -1.79
C PRO A 136 9.67 -0.23 -1.15
N ASP A 137 10.64 -1.13 -1.33
CA ASP A 137 12.06 -0.78 -1.12
C ASP A 137 12.62 0.02 -2.31
N ASP A 138 12.26 -0.40 -3.53
CA ASP A 138 12.65 0.26 -4.79
C ASP A 138 11.45 0.66 -5.65
N ALA A 139 10.23 0.18 -5.35
CA ALA A 139 9.03 0.45 -6.14
C ALA A 139 8.50 1.88 -5.92
N GLN A 140 7.85 2.47 -6.92
CA GLN A 140 7.11 3.72 -6.68
C GLN A 140 5.70 3.31 -6.26
N PRO A 141 5.24 3.60 -5.02
CA PRO A 141 3.86 3.32 -4.60
C PRO A 141 2.84 4.28 -5.25
N PHE A 142 3.14 4.74 -6.47
CA PHE A 142 2.39 5.71 -7.24
C PHE A 142 2.43 5.32 -8.72
N LEU A 143 1.28 5.29 -9.37
CA LEU A 143 1.11 4.85 -10.76
C LEU A 143 0.25 5.85 -11.50
N HIS A 144 0.81 6.51 -12.52
CA HIS A 144 0.01 7.23 -13.50
C HIS A 144 -0.79 6.23 -14.35
N ILE A 145 -2.11 6.45 -14.44
CA ILE A 145 -3.00 5.58 -15.22
C ILE A 145 -3.09 6.15 -16.64
N PRO A 146 -2.66 5.38 -17.68
CA PRO A 146 -2.77 5.83 -19.06
C PRO A 146 -4.23 6.10 -19.43
N ARG A 147 -4.44 7.09 -20.30
CA ARG A 147 -5.77 7.60 -20.65
C ARG A 147 -6.67 6.50 -21.21
N GLU A 148 -6.10 5.57 -21.98
CA GLU A 148 -6.78 4.42 -22.55
C GLU A 148 -7.26 3.40 -21.51
N ASP A 149 -6.61 3.30 -20.35
CA ASP A 149 -6.99 2.39 -19.26
C ASP A 149 -7.80 3.09 -18.14
N ALA A 150 -7.88 4.42 -18.16
CA ALA A 150 -8.51 5.22 -17.10
C ALA A 150 -9.99 4.86 -16.90
N SER A 151 -10.74 4.69 -17.99
CA SER A 151 -12.18 4.36 -17.92
C SER A 151 -12.40 3.00 -17.26
N GLU A 152 -11.70 1.96 -17.72
CA GLU A 152 -11.84 0.60 -17.18
C GLU A 152 -11.38 0.52 -15.72
N THR A 153 -10.27 1.18 -15.39
CA THR A 153 -9.78 1.26 -14.00
C THR A 153 -10.81 1.95 -13.11
N THR A 154 -11.41 3.06 -13.57
CA THR A 154 -12.45 3.78 -12.82
C THR A 154 -13.69 2.91 -12.60
N THR A 155 -14.08 2.11 -13.59
CA THR A 155 -15.22 1.19 -13.46
C THR A 155 -15.01 0.19 -12.33
N LEU A 156 -13.82 -0.40 -12.20
CA LEU A 156 -13.53 -1.35 -11.12
C LEU A 156 -13.67 -0.73 -9.72
N PHE A 157 -13.10 0.46 -9.52
CA PHE A 157 -13.23 1.19 -8.25
C PHE A 157 -14.68 1.63 -7.98
N ARG A 158 -15.40 2.07 -9.02
CA ARG A 158 -16.82 2.43 -8.89
C ARG A 158 -17.67 1.22 -8.51
N SER A 159 -17.44 0.07 -9.13
CA SER A 159 -18.17 -1.17 -8.81
C SER A 159 -17.93 -1.59 -7.36
N LEU A 160 -16.71 -1.48 -6.85
CA LEU A 160 -16.42 -1.70 -5.43
C LEU A 160 -17.20 -0.74 -4.52
N CYS A 161 -17.25 0.54 -4.87
CA CYS A 161 -18.00 1.54 -4.10
C CYS A 161 -19.51 1.23 -4.11
N GLN A 162 -20.07 0.92 -5.28
CA GLN A 162 -21.48 0.59 -5.44
C GLN A 162 -21.87 -0.67 -4.66
N GLU A 163 -21.03 -1.72 -4.72
CA GLU A 163 -21.25 -2.95 -3.96
C GLU A 163 -21.20 -2.70 -2.45
N TYR A 164 -20.22 -1.90 -2.00
CA TYR A 164 -20.07 -1.53 -0.61
C TYR A 164 -21.27 -0.72 -0.08
N ASP A 165 -21.75 0.24 -0.87
CA ASP A 165 -22.90 1.08 -0.52
C ASP A 165 -24.22 0.29 -0.54
N ALA A 166 -24.35 -0.66 -1.46
CA ALA A 166 -25.55 -1.51 -1.57
C ALA A 166 -25.62 -2.54 -0.43
N ALA A 167 -24.46 -3.06 0.01
CA ALA A 167 -24.31 -4.01 1.11
C ALA A 167 -25.34 -5.16 1.08
N LEU A 168 -25.53 -5.72 -0.11
CA LEU A 168 -26.47 -6.81 -0.37
C LEU A 168 -25.92 -8.14 0.18
N PRO A 169 -26.74 -9.22 0.26
CA PRO A 169 -26.23 -10.55 0.55
C PRO A 169 -25.03 -10.90 -0.34
N ASP A 170 -24.03 -11.56 0.24
CA ASP A 170 -22.76 -11.93 -0.39
C ASP A 170 -21.83 -10.76 -0.81
N ALA A 171 -22.11 -9.54 -0.33
CA ALA A 171 -21.28 -8.36 -0.60
C ALA A 171 -19.79 -8.56 -0.21
N GLU A 172 -19.49 -9.29 0.88
CA GLU A 172 -18.09 -9.59 1.25
C GLU A 172 -17.34 -10.34 0.13
N GLU A 173 -17.99 -11.34 -0.48
CA GLU A 173 -17.38 -12.13 -1.55
C GLU A 173 -17.26 -11.31 -2.84
N MET A 174 -18.31 -10.56 -3.19
CA MET A 174 -18.31 -9.66 -4.34
C MET A 174 -17.23 -8.58 -4.25
N LEU A 175 -17.09 -7.95 -3.08
CA LEU A 175 -16.04 -6.97 -2.80
C LEU A 175 -14.65 -7.61 -2.90
N ARG A 176 -14.46 -8.79 -2.32
CA ARG A 176 -13.16 -9.47 -2.33
C ARG A 176 -12.75 -9.91 -3.73
N ALA A 177 -13.68 -10.46 -4.51
CA ALA A 177 -13.44 -10.84 -5.89
C ALA A 177 -13.10 -9.61 -6.76
N THR A 178 -13.85 -8.53 -6.61
CA THR A 178 -13.62 -7.29 -7.37
C THR A 178 -12.33 -6.59 -6.95
N LEU A 179 -11.98 -6.64 -5.66
CA LEU A 179 -10.71 -6.14 -5.13
C LEU A 179 -9.53 -6.90 -5.74
N ARG A 180 -9.59 -8.24 -5.77
CA ARG A 180 -8.57 -9.09 -6.41
C ARG A 180 -8.41 -8.74 -7.90
N LEU A 181 -9.51 -8.59 -8.63
CA LEU A 181 -9.48 -8.16 -10.03
C LEU A 181 -8.82 -6.79 -10.20
N THR A 182 -9.18 -5.84 -9.33
CA THR A 182 -8.63 -4.48 -9.31
C THR A 182 -7.12 -4.48 -9.08
N LEU A 183 -6.66 -5.21 -8.06
CA LEU A 183 -5.23 -5.32 -7.73
C LEU A 183 -4.42 -5.96 -8.86
N LEU A 184 -4.96 -6.99 -9.52
CA LEU A 184 -4.34 -7.64 -10.68
C LEU A 184 -4.29 -6.70 -11.90
N ARG A 185 -5.35 -5.92 -12.15
CA ARG A 185 -5.35 -4.92 -13.23
C ARG A 185 -4.28 -3.86 -12.98
N LEU A 186 -4.22 -3.32 -11.76
CA LEU A 186 -3.21 -2.34 -11.36
C LEU A 186 -1.79 -2.93 -11.45
N ALA A 187 -1.58 -4.20 -11.08
CA ALA A 187 -0.29 -4.86 -11.21
C ALA A 187 0.17 -4.97 -12.67
N ARG A 188 -0.75 -5.26 -13.60
CA ARG A 188 -0.45 -5.28 -15.05
C ARG A 188 -0.04 -3.90 -15.55
N LEU A 189 -0.79 -2.86 -15.16
CA LEU A 189 -0.48 -1.47 -15.52
C LEU A 189 0.88 -1.04 -14.95
N TYR A 190 1.15 -1.40 -13.70
CA TYR A 190 2.40 -1.12 -13.02
C TYR A 190 3.59 -1.76 -13.75
N ILE A 191 3.51 -3.05 -14.07
CA ILE A 191 4.57 -3.77 -14.82
C ILE A 191 4.74 -3.18 -16.22
N ARG A 192 3.66 -2.75 -16.87
CA ARG A 192 3.75 -2.11 -18.20
C ARG A 192 4.46 -0.75 -18.12
N ALA A 193 4.24 0.00 -17.04
CA ALA A 193 4.91 1.28 -16.79
C ALA A 193 6.37 1.14 -16.35
N SER A 194 6.73 0.01 -15.73
CA SER A 194 8.11 -0.29 -15.29
C SER A 194 8.48 -1.76 -15.56
N PRO A 195 8.72 -2.14 -16.82
CA PRO A 195 8.98 -3.54 -17.21
C PRO A 195 10.18 -4.18 -16.53
N GLU A 196 11.19 -3.36 -16.21
CA GLU A 196 12.41 -3.74 -15.47
C GLU A 196 12.16 -4.06 -13.99
N ARG A 197 10.97 -3.76 -13.46
CA ARG A 197 10.60 -3.95 -12.05
C ARG A 197 9.65 -5.12 -11.81
N LYS A 198 9.71 -6.16 -12.65
CA LYS A 198 8.97 -7.41 -12.40
C LYS A 198 9.39 -8.00 -11.06
N ALA A 199 8.40 -8.41 -10.26
CA ALA A 199 8.64 -9.03 -8.96
C ALA A 199 9.53 -10.28 -9.12
N THR A 200 10.71 -10.25 -8.50
CA THR A 200 11.58 -11.42 -8.37
C THR A 200 11.29 -12.14 -7.07
N ARG A 201 11.73 -13.39 -6.95
CA ARG A 201 11.63 -14.15 -5.69
C ARG A 201 12.34 -13.41 -4.53
N GLY A 202 13.46 -12.75 -4.80
CA GLY A 202 14.18 -11.93 -3.82
C GLY A 202 13.32 -10.77 -3.32
N MET A 203 12.68 -10.03 -4.24
CA MET A 203 11.76 -8.94 -3.87
C MET A 203 10.58 -9.44 -3.03
N THR A 204 10.01 -10.60 -3.34
CA THR A 204 8.94 -11.18 -2.52
C THR A 204 9.41 -11.50 -1.10
N ILE A 205 10.61 -12.09 -0.94
CA ILE A 205 11.17 -12.38 0.39
C ILE A 205 11.40 -11.08 1.17
N VAL A 206 11.91 -10.04 0.51
CA VAL A 206 12.09 -8.72 1.13
C VAL A 206 10.76 -8.13 1.59
N ARG A 207 9.71 -8.19 0.77
CA ARG A 207 8.37 -7.74 1.18
C ARG A 207 7.80 -8.54 2.34
N GLN A 208 8.00 -9.86 2.34
CA GLN A 208 7.60 -10.70 3.48
C GLN A 208 8.37 -10.31 4.75
N PHE A 209 9.67 -10.02 4.65
CA PHE A 209 10.46 -9.53 5.77
C PHE A 209 9.95 -8.19 6.29
N HIS A 210 9.67 -7.22 5.42
CA HIS A 210 9.08 -5.94 5.81
C HIS A 210 7.76 -6.12 6.53
N TRP A 211 6.90 -6.99 6.02
CA TRP A 211 5.61 -7.28 6.64
C TRP A 211 5.74 -7.87 8.05
N GLU A 212 6.60 -8.87 8.23
CA GLU A 212 6.84 -9.45 9.56
C GLU A 212 7.49 -8.44 10.50
N LEU A 213 8.35 -7.56 9.98
CA LEU A 213 8.96 -6.47 10.74
C LEU A 213 7.90 -5.49 11.24
N GLU A 214 6.95 -5.06 10.40
CA GLU A 214 5.85 -4.17 10.83
C GLU A 214 4.97 -4.85 11.89
N LYS A 215 4.72 -6.16 11.81
CA LYS A 215 3.96 -6.88 12.84
C LYS A 215 4.68 -7.00 14.17
N HIS A 216 5.98 -7.26 14.15
CA HIS A 216 6.74 -7.70 15.31
C HIS A 216 7.80 -6.69 15.78
N PHE A 217 7.77 -5.44 15.28
CA PHE A 217 8.83 -4.44 15.57
C PHE A 217 9.06 -4.15 17.06
N ARG A 218 8.04 -4.36 17.89
CA ARG A 218 8.11 -4.13 19.36
C ARG A 218 8.66 -5.33 20.13
N GLU A 219 8.63 -6.52 19.54
CA GLU A 219 8.88 -7.80 20.21
C GLU A 219 10.14 -8.49 19.69
N GLU A 220 10.43 -8.40 18.39
CA GLU A 220 11.51 -9.13 17.74
C GLU A 220 12.44 -8.23 16.93
N THR A 221 13.74 -8.31 17.21
CA THR A 221 14.76 -7.47 16.57
C THR A 221 15.85 -8.28 15.86
N SER A 222 15.78 -9.62 15.85
CA SER A 222 16.85 -10.46 15.32
C SER A 222 16.55 -11.01 13.92
N ILE A 223 17.52 -10.88 13.00
CA ILE A 223 17.46 -11.43 11.64
C ILE A 223 17.19 -12.95 11.64
N ASN A 224 17.67 -13.67 12.65
CA ASN A 224 17.46 -15.10 12.79
C ASN A 224 16.00 -15.44 13.12
N ALA A 225 15.32 -14.60 13.91
CA ALA A 225 13.91 -14.79 14.22
C ALA A 225 13.07 -14.62 12.95
N TYR A 226 13.30 -13.53 12.20
CA TYR A 226 12.62 -13.29 10.93
C TYR A 226 12.94 -14.36 9.88
N ALA A 227 14.19 -14.80 9.74
CA ALA A 227 14.54 -15.87 8.82
C ALA A 227 13.79 -17.18 9.12
N ARG A 228 13.60 -17.52 10.41
CA ARG A 228 12.79 -18.68 10.82
C ARG A 228 11.32 -18.50 10.47
N LEU A 229 10.73 -17.33 10.70
CA LEU A 229 9.34 -17.03 10.31
C LEU A 229 9.13 -17.19 8.80
N LEU A 230 10.13 -16.79 8.01
CA LEU A 230 10.11 -16.88 6.55
C LEU A 230 10.53 -18.27 6.01
N GLY A 231 10.94 -19.20 6.88
CA GLY A 231 11.39 -20.54 6.46
C GLY A 231 12.68 -20.54 5.64
N ILE A 232 13.56 -19.55 5.82
CA ILE A 232 14.84 -19.41 5.10
C ILE A 232 16.02 -19.29 6.05
N THR A 233 17.24 -19.34 5.52
CA THR A 233 18.44 -19.10 6.32
C THR A 233 18.67 -17.61 6.53
N ALA A 234 19.26 -17.23 7.67
CA ALA A 234 19.58 -15.83 7.95
C ALA A 234 20.60 -15.24 6.96
N ASN A 235 21.52 -16.04 6.44
CA ASN A 235 22.42 -15.62 5.37
C ASN A 235 21.64 -15.29 4.10
N HIS A 236 20.73 -16.16 3.67
CA HIS A 236 19.92 -15.89 2.48
C HIS A 236 19.06 -14.63 2.65
N LEU A 237 18.45 -14.44 3.83
CA LEU A 237 17.70 -13.22 4.14
C LEU A 237 18.58 -11.96 4.08
N ASN A 238 19.79 -12.02 4.66
CA ASN A 238 20.74 -10.90 4.58
C ASN A 238 21.13 -10.59 3.13
N ASP A 239 21.39 -11.60 2.31
CA ASP A 239 21.81 -11.42 0.92
C ASP A 239 20.74 -10.71 0.10
N VAL A 240 19.48 -11.16 0.19
CA VAL A 240 18.37 -10.56 -0.57
C VAL A 240 18.04 -9.14 -0.10
N VAL A 241 18.12 -8.87 1.21
CA VAL A 241 17.93 -7.52 1.76
C VAL A 241 19.08 -6.59 1.34
N HIS A 242 20.31 -7.09 1.30
CA HIS A 242 21.46 -6.31 0.82
C HIS A 242 21.36 -6.01 -0.68
N GLU A 243 20.90 -6.96 -1.49
CA GLU A 243 20.71 -6.79 -2.92
C GLU A 243 19.62 -5.74 -3.22
N ALA A 244 18.49 -5.79 -2.50
CA ALA A 244 17.41 -4.82 -2.63
C ALA A 244 17.80 -3.40 -2.19
N ASN A 245 18.74 -3.26 -1.24
CA ASN A 245 19.22 -1.94 -0.79
C ASN A 245 20.38 -1.37 -1.63
N ARG A 246 20.77 -2.02 -2.73
CA ARG A 246 21.88 -1.57 -3.56
C ARG A 246 21.41 -0.46 -4.51
N PRO A 247 21.98 0.75 -4.47
CA PRO A 247 21.59 1.81 -5.39
C PRO A 247 21.80 1.37 -6.84
N LEU A 248 20.79 1.55 -7.68
CA LEU A 248 20.88 1.29 -9.11
C LEU A 248 22.04 2.11 -9.71
N ARG A 249 22.91 1.45 -10.47
CA ARG A 249 23.93 2.16 -11.25
C ARG A 249 23.20 3.09 -12.24
N PRO A 250 23.60 4.36 -12.37
CA PRO A 250 23.02 5.21 -13.40
C PRO A 250 23.24 4.54 -14.76
N VAL A 251 22.16 4.40 -15.51
CA VAL A 251 22.23 4.06 -16.93
C VAL A 251 22.77 5.31 -17.62
N ASN A 252 23.98 5.21 -18.16
CA ASN A 252 24.58 6.26 -19.00
C ASN A 252 23.80 6.45 -20.29
#